data_AF-A0A329SEP1-F1
#
_entry.id   AF-A0A329SEP1-F1
#
_cell.length_a   1.000
_cell.length_b   1.000
_cell.length_c   1.000
_cell.angle_alpha   90.00
_cell.angle_beta   90.00
_cell.angle_gamma   90.00
#
_symmetry.space_group_name_H-M   'P 1'
#
loop_
_entity.id
_entity.type
_entity.pdbx_description
1 polymer ?
#
loop_
_entity_poly.entity_id
_entity_poly.type
_entity_poly.pdbx_seq_one_letter_code
_entity_poly.pdbx_strand_id
1 'polypeptide(L)'
;MMVLYQEPYQVPAEPLRADVTAYQAWKHLVWELALQMDTKANQRLHAFDKKKTTRKASSLRKRWRGSAADACTPASHLWTAVDLA
;
A
#
# COMPACT_ATOMS: atom_id res chain seq x y z
N MET A 1 18.75 20.77 6.03
CA MET A 1 17.73 19.79 5.62
C MET A 1 17.67 18.71 6.68
N MET A 2 16.66 18.72 7.56
CA MET A 2 16.59 17.76 8.67
C MET A 2 15.79 16.54 8.20
N VAL A 3 16.49 15.46 7.83
CA VAL A 3 15.83 14.17 7.59
C VAL A 3 15.51 13.60 8.96
N LEU A 4 14.28 13.81 9.43
CA LEU A 4 13.74 13.10 10.59
C LEU A 4 13.83 11.60 10.28
N TYR A 5 14.49 10.86 11.17
CA TYR A 5 14.71 9.41 11.07
C TYR A 5 13.47 8.71 10.49
N GLN A 6 13.60 8.21 9.26
CA GLN A 6 12.58 7.39 8.63
C GLN A 6 12.71 5.98 9.21
N GLU A 7 11.65 5.47 9.82
CA GLU A 7 11.65 4.07 10.18
C GLU A 7 11.71 3.22 8.90
N PRO A 8 12.69 2.30 8.81
CA PRO A 8 12.81 1.45 7.64
C PRO A 8 11.63 0.50 7.59
N TYR A 9 10.95 0.46 6.45
CA TYR A 9 9.97 -0.58 6.15
C TYR A 9 10.65 -1.68 5.33
N GLN A 10 10.49 -2.92 5.76
CA GLN A 10 10.93 -4.07 4.96
C GLN A 10 9.85 -4.38 3.93
N VAL A 11 10.16 -4.18 2.65
CA VAL A 11 9.28 -4.56 1.55
C VAL A 11 9.46 -6.06 1.31
N PRO A 12 8.39 -6.88 1.35
CA PRO A 12 8.46 -8.30 1.06
C PRO A 12 8.99 -8.55 -0.36
N ALA A 13 9.93 -9.48 -0.52
CA ALA A 13 10.45 -9.86 -1.83
C ALA A 13 9.36 -10.52 -2.69
N GLU A 14 9.32 -10.20 -3.99
CA GLU A 14 8.37 -10.79 -4.94
C GLU A 14 8.66 -12.29 -5.11
N PRO A 15 7.68 -13.19 -4.83
CA PRO A 15 7.85 -14.62 -5.05
C PRO A 15 7.73 -14.99 -6.54
N LEU A 16 8.13 -16.21 -6.89
CA LEU A 16 7.97 -16.74 -8.24
C LEU A 16 6.48 -16.81 -8.64
N ARG A 17 6.14 -16.23 -9.79
CA ARG A 17 4.76 -16.11 -10.30
C ARG A 17 4.06 -17.43 -10.62
N ALA A 18 4.82 -18.51 -10.79
CA ALA A 18 4.27 -19.84 -11.02
C ALA A 18 3.47 -20.34 -9.79
N ASP A 19 3.79 -19.83 -8.61
CA ASP A 19 3.08 -20.13 -7.38
C ASP A 19 2.00 -19.06 -7.10
N VAL A 20 0.79 -19.35 -7.55
CA VAL A 20 -0.37 -18.43 -7.44
C VAL A 20 -0.72 -18.13 -5.98
N THR A 21 -0.59 -19.12 -5.08
CA THR A 21 -0.95 -18.94 -3.66
C THR A 21 0.11 -18.10 -2.95
N ALA A 22 1.40 -18.35 -3.21
CA ALA A 22 2.47 -17.50 -2.69
C ALA A 22 2.38 -16.07 -3.23
N TYR A 23 2.03 -15.89 -4.51
CA TYR A 23 1.87 -14.57 -5.12
C TYR A 23 0.68 -13.79 -4.54
N GLN A 24 -0.45 -14.44 -4.29
CA GLN A 24 -1.60 -13.83 -3.60
C GLN A 24 -1.27 -13.46 -2.15
N ALA A 25 -0.61 -14.35 -1.40
CA ALA A 25 -0.18 -14.06 -0.05
C ALA A 25 0.78 -12.85 -0.01
N TRP A 26 1.72 -12.77 -0.95
CA TRP A 26 2.60 -11.62 -1.10
C TRP A 26 1.84 -10.32 -1.38
N LYS A 27 0.83 -10.33 -2.28
CA LYS A 27 -0.03 -9.16 -2.51
C LYS A 27 -0.73 -8.70 -1.23
N HIS A 28 -1.26 -9.62 -0.43
CA HIS A 28 -1.88 -9.28 0.85
C HIS A 28 -0.87 -8.66 1.84
N LEU A 29 0.36 -9.20 1.93
CA LEU A 29 1.41 -8.62 2.78
C LEU A 29 1.80 -7.20 2.35
N VAL A 30 1.93 -6.97 1.05
CA VAL A 30 2.23 -5.63 0.49
C VAL A 30 1.07 -4.66 0.78
N TRP A 31 -0.17 -5.12 0.70
CA TRP A 31 -1.35 -4.32 1.07
C TRP A 31 -1.35 -3.90 2.52
N GLU A 32 -1.10 -4.84 3.43
CA GLU A 32 -1.07 -4.58 4.86
C GLU A 32 0.05 -3.58 5.20
N LEU A 33 1.24 -3.76 4.62
CA LEU A 33 2.34 -2.82 4.75
C LEU A 33 1.94 -1.41 4.29
N ALA A 34 1.31 -1.29 3.12
CA ALA A 34 0.83 0.00 2.61
C ALA A 34 -0.19 0.66 3.54
N LEU A 35 -1.10 -0.13 4.12
CA LEU A 35 -2.09 0.36 5.09
C LEU A 35 -1.43 0.86 6.38
N GLN A 36 -0.43 0.14 6.89
CA GLN A 36 0.33 0.55 8.07
C GLN A 36 1.12 1.85 7.80
N MET A 37 1.80 1.94 6.65
CA MET A 37 2.54 3.13 6.23
C MET A 37 1.62 4.36 6.14
N ASP A 38 0.48 4.24 5.45
CA ASP A 38 -0.48 5.34 5.31
C ASP A 38 -1.11 5.73 6.65
N THR A 39 -1.43 4.75 7.51
CA THR A 39 -1.93 5.02 8.86
C THR A 39 -0.93 5.82 9.67
N LYS A 40 0.34 5.41 9.66
CA LYS A 40 1.40 6.10 10.41
C LYS A 40 1.68 7.49 9.86
N ALA A 41 1.70 7.66 8.54
CA ALA A 41 1.87 8.96 7.90
C ALA A 41 0.72 9.90 8.27
N ASN A 42 -0.53 9.42 8.23
CA ASN A 42 -1.71 10.20 8.60
C ASN A 42 -1.76 10.54 10.10
N GLN A 43 -1.31 9.64 10.97
CA GLN A 43 -1.17 9.92 12.41
C GLN A 43 -0.14 11.03 12.66
N ARG A 44 1.02 10.96 11.98
CA ARG A 44 2.04 12.02 12.06
C ARG A 44 1.49 13.34 11.54
N LEU A 45 0.83 13.34 10.38
CA LEU A 45 0.20 14.54 9.81
C LEU A 45 -0.85 15.13 10.76
N HIS A 46 -1.69 14.29 11.36
CA HIS A 46 -2.66 14.70 12.37
C HIS A 46 -2.00 15.36 13.59
N ALA A 47 -0.89 14.80 14.08
CA ALA A 47 -0.15 15.41 15.19
C ALA A 47 0.34 16.83 14.85
N PHE A 48 0.66 17.11 13.59
CA PHE A 48 1.05 18.43 13.11
C PHE A 48 -0.14 19.38 12.88
N ASP A 49 -1.18 18.93 12.19
CA ASP A 49 -2.27 19.80 11.71
C ASP A 49 -3.51 19.83 12.62
N LYS A 50 -3.61 18.90 13.58
CA LYS A 50 -4.75 18.66 14.49
C LYS A 50 -6.10 18.43 13.79
N LYS A 51 -6.12 18.21 12.47
CA LYS A 51 -7.33 17.91 11.69
C LYS A 51 -7.63 16.43 11.74
N LYS A 52 -8.90 16.04 11.61
CA LYS A 52 -9.29 14.62 11.65
C LYS A 52 -8.47 13.80 10.64
N THR A 53 -7.88 12.70 11.10
CA THR A 53 -7.22 11.71 10.25
C THR A 53 -8.18 11.28 9.15
N THR A 54 -7.90 11.65 7.90
CA THR A 54 -8.81 11.36 6.78
C THR A 54 -8.54 9.95 6.26
N ARG A 55 -8.93 8.94 7.05
CA ARG A 55 -8.76 7.52 6.71
C ARG A 55 -9.96 7.01 5.92
N LYS A 56 -10.16 7.47 4.69
CA LYS A 56 -11.08 6.78 3.77
C LYS A 56 -10.32 5.64 3.11
N ALA A 57 -10.59 4.39 3.51
CA ALA A 57 -10.02 3.20 2.86
C ALA A 57 -10.28 3.19 1.35
N SER A 58 -11.36 3.81 0.89
CA SER A 58 -11.65 4.04 -0.54
C SER A 58 -10.68 5.02 -1.22
N SER A 59 -10.14 6.01 -0.50
CA SER A 59 -9.12 6.93 -1.01
C SER A 59 -7.79 6.22 -1.24
N LEU A 60 -7.37 5.37 -0.29
CA LEU A 60 -6.17 4.55 -0.45
C LEU A 60 -6.35 3.56 -1.60
N ARG A 61 -7.46 2.82 -1.64
CA ARG A 61 -7.80 1.95 -2.78
C ARG A 61 -7.79 2.69 -4.12
N LYS A 62 -8.32 3.92 -4.20
CA LYS A 62 -8.28 4.74 -5.42
C LYS A 62 -6.87 5.18 -5.80
N ARG A 63 -6.06 5.63 -4.83
CA ARG A 63 -4.66 6.03 -5.06
C ARG A 63 -3.84 4.87 -5.61
N TRP A 64 -3.99 3.68 -5.03
CA TRP A 64 -3.26 2.48 -5.44
C TRP A 64 -3.77 1.86 -6.75
N ARG A 65 -5.10 1.85 -6.99
CA ARG A 65 -5.66 1.47 -8.29
C ARG A 65 -5.20 2.42 -9.40
N GLY A 66 -5.11 3.72 -9.11
CA GLY A 66 -4.57 4.71 -10.03
C GLY A 66 -3.12 4.42 -10.41
N SER A 67 -2.28 4.07 -9.44
CA SER A 67 -0.87 3.70 -9.69
C SER A 67 -0.67 2.31 -10.30
N ALA A 68 -1.65 1.41 -10.18
CA ALA A 68 -1.62 0.08 -10.81
C ALA A 68 -2.24 0.04 -12.22
N ALA A 69 -2.89 1.13 -12.65
CA ALA A 69 -3.58 1.23 -13.94
C ALA A 69 -2.81 2.05 -14.98
N ASP A 70 -1.50 2.25 -14.80
CA ASP A 70 -0.65 2.74 -15.87
C ASP A 70 -0.60 1.72 -17.01
N ALA A 71 -0.62 2.20 -18.26
CA ALA A 71 -0.78 1.40 -19.48
C ALA A 71 0.25 0.27 -19.67
N CYS A 72 1.31 0.23 -18.86
CA CYS A 72 2.35 -0.79 -18.87
C CYS A 72 2.11 -1.95 -17.87
N THR A 73 1.01 -1.95 -17.10
CA THR A 73 0.76 -2.96 -16.06
C THR A 73 -0.09 -4.11 -16.60
N PRO A 74 0.45 -5.33 -16.75
CA PRO A 74 -0.34 -6.47 -17.24
C PRO A 74 -1.48 -6.82 -16.28
N ALA A 75 -2.58 -7.38 -16.80
CA ALA A 75 -3.79 -7.66 -16.02
C ALA A 75 -3.56 -8.53 -14.76
N SER A 76 -2.52 -9.35 -14.73
CA SER A 76 -2.09 -10.15 -13.58
C SER A 76 -1.48 -9.35 -12.42
N HIS A 77 -1.04 -8.12 -12.70
CA HIS A 77 -0.50 -7.15 -11.75
C HIS A 77 -1.56 -6.17 -11.23
N LEU A 78 -2.79 -6.23 -11.77
CA LEU A 78 -3.89 -5.46 -11.22
C LEU A 78 -4.26 -5.99 -9.83
N TRP A 79 -4.49 -5.03 -8.94
CA TRP A 79 -5.08 -5.27 -7.64
C TRP A 79 -6.58 -5.48 -7.80
N THR A 80 -7.04 -6.71 -7.60
CA THR A 80 -8.46 -7.06 -7.74
C THR A 80 -9.22 -6.72 -6.46
N ALA A 81 -10.55 -6.82 -6.49
CA ALA A 81 -11.35 -6.65 -5.28
C ALA A 81 -11.00 -7.66 -4.17
N VAL A 82 -10.53 -8.86 -4.55
CA VAL A 82 -10.13 -9.93 -3.62
C VAL A 82 -8.83 -9.56 -2.90
N ASP A 83 -7.86 -8.98 -3.61
CA ASP A 83 -6.59 -8.52 -3.01
C ASP A 83 -6.78 -7.33 -2.04
N LEU A 84 -7.95 -6.67 -2.10
CA LEU A 84 -8.26 -5.41 -1.43
C LEU A 84 -9.43 -5.49 -0.44
N ALA A 85 -9.96 -6.70 -0.22
CA ALA A 85 -11.03 -7.02 0.72
C ALA A 85 -10.45 -7.16 2.14
#